data_AF-A0A1V4ZUI0-F1
#
_entry.id   AF-A0A1V4ZUI0-F1
#
_cell.length_a   1.000
_cell.length_b   1.000
_cell.length_c   1.000
_cell.angle_alpha   90.00
_cell.angle_beta   90.00
_cell.angle_gamma   90.00
#
_symmetry.space_group_name_H-M   'P 1'
#
loop_
_entity.id
_entity.type
_entity.pdbx_description
1 polymer ?
#
loop_
_entity_poly.entity_id
_entity_poly.type
_entity_poly.pdbx_seq_one_letter_code
_entity_poly.pdbx_strand_id
1 'polypeptide(L)'
;MILRFFSSDDTVSALGMQGFLHKFGLPSDFFIRSRTIQICPESSPVPGPPTQKGYIEYGSLKIPVFIEPKDISGCGTPLALYHGDGEKYPCITKNADQISVGFDFFYHRGILLSGEHERIWGREWTTERCSLLKQSYIDRFDALIFELIKDVCQNEGLFVIHKAFWPEAKPMAVCLTHDVDEMKKTYQWITYPLKMLKMLDYSGFVNQVKSFIKKIQGQEPYWTFDTITGMEKEVHAVSSFYFLWETSRVRFFDRRTWRHLGRRYNWNDPDIARLIRSLENDGWEVGLHGSFDSFNSQEKIHEEKKSLERIIKMPLAGTRQHNLNLAIPDTWLIHEKEQFLYDTTLGSNRCTGFRWGTSFPFRPISLSERRAVNVLQLPLIIEDIPFFRNPDPWADFLLLFNETMVYNGNLTLLWHPAVLNSLEFPSWSGTYKKILDYCSGKNAWISSGREIAGWWHKREEVNYEWELSGNEIIITITGDAPAGFCLTVYYPRNKRVVSVKNAKLAVTGDNSCQIGIMPGRVQNKKIIVYITGR
;
A
#
# COMPACT_ATOMS: atom_id res chain seq x y z
N MET A 1 22.73 26.68 9.15
CA MET A 1 22.72 25.64 8.12
C MET A 1 21.24 25.37 7.87
N ILE A 2 20.62 26.14 6.99
CA ILE A 2 19.16 26.17 6.78
C ILE A 2 18.99 25.74 5.33
N LEU A 3 18.34 24.60 5.05
CA LEU A 3 17.72 24.41 3.76
C LEU A 3 16.80 25.61 3.56
N ARG A 4 17.00 26.40 2.50
CA ARG A 4 15.90 27.21 1.98
C ARG A 4 14.98 26.26 1.21
N PHE A 5 14.30 25.38 1.95
CA PHE A 5 12.87 25.33 1.74
C PHE A 5 12.43 26.77 2.02
N PHE A 6 11.89 27.45 1.03
CA PHE A 6 10.76 28.29 1.44
C PHE A 6 9.86 27.28 2.12
N SER A 7 9.75 27.37 3.45
CA SER A 7 8.58 26.79 4.10
C SER A 7 7.46 27.32 3.24
N SER A 8 6.87 26.46 2.42
CA SER A 8 5.58 26.84 1.96
C SER A 8 4.84 26.93 3.29
N ASP A 9 4.37 28.13 3.64
CA ASP A 9 3.36 28.27 4.68
C ASP A 9 2.10 27.45 4.29
N ASP A 10 2.11 26.87 3.08
CA ASP A 10 1.25 25.81 2.60
C ASP A 10 1.38 24.51 3.42
N THR A 11 0.26 24.19 4.06
CA THR A 11 0.12 22.99 4.88
C THR A 11 0.19 21.70 4.06
N VAL A 12 -0.11 21.73 2.75
CA VAL A 12 -0.12 20.53 1.90
C VAL A 12 1.29 20.05 1.62
N SER A 13 2.25 20.94 1.30
CA SER A 13 3.65 20.53 1.15
C SER A 13 4.22 19.98 2.45
N ALA A 14 3.91 20.61 3.60
CA ALA A 14 4.37 20.14 4.90
C ALA A 14 3.89 18.70 5.20
N LEU A 15 2.61 18.41 4.94
CA LEU A 15 2.04 17.06 5.09
C LEU A 15 2.60 16.07 4.08
N GLY A 16 2.82 16.50 2.84
CA GLY A 16 3.48 15.71 1.81
C GLY A 16 4.90 15.30 2.20
N MET A 17 5.67 16.24 2.75
CA MET A 17 7.02 16.02 3.29
C MET A 17 6.99 15.10 4.52
N GLN A 18 6.06 15.31 5.45
CA GLN A 18 5.89 14.44 6.61
C GLN A 18 5.67 12.99 6.18
N GLY A 19 4.79 12.74 5.21
CA GLY A 19 4.57 11.39 4.70
C GLY A 19 5.79 10.77 4.00
N PHE A 20 6.62 11.58 3.34
CA PHE A 20 7.90 11.12 2.77
C PHE A 20 8.87 10.70 3.87
N LEU A 21 9.03 11.53 4.91
CA LEU A 21 9.87 11.23 6.07
C LEU A 21 9.40 9.96 6.79
N HIS A 22 8.08 9.79 6.97
CA HIS A 22 7.51 8.57 7.57
C HIS A 22 7.79 7.32 6.71
N LYS A 23 7.60 7.42 5.38
CA LYS A 23 7.87 6.31 4.44
C LYS A 23 9.30 5.81 4.61
N PHE A 24 10.29 6.69 4.51
CA PHE A 24 11.70 6.31 4.65
C PHE A 24 12.15 6.13 6.11
N GLY A 25 11.37 6.58 7.09
CA GLY A 25 11.77 6.54 8.49
C GLY A 25 12.95 7.48 8.77
N LEU A 26 12.92 8.66 8.15
CA LEU A 26 13.91 9.72 8.37
C LEU A 26 13.52 10.56 9.59
N PRO A 27 14.47 11.16 10.33
CA PRO A 27 14.17 12.07 11.44
C PRO A 27 13.36 13.28 10.98
N SER A 28 12.50 13.82 11.84
CA SER A 28 11.65 14.98 11.50
C SER A 28 12.47 16.24 11.16
N ASP A 29 13.69 16.35 11.68
CA ASP A 29 14.61 17.46 11.43
C ASP A 29 15.64 17.14 10.34
N PHE A 30 15.47 16.04 9.58
CA PHE A 30 16.37 15.61 8.51
C PHE A 30 16.66 16.74 7.52
N PHE A 31 15.61 17.43 7.07
CA PHE A 31 15.71 18.56 6.15
C PHE A 31 16.23 19.84 6.83
N ILE A 32 16.14 20.00 8.15
CA ILE A 32 16.71 21.19 8.81
C ILE A 32 18.24 21.14 8.77
N ARG A 33 18.82 19.94 8.78
CA ARG A 33 20.27 19.73 8.92
C ARG A 33 21.05 19.71 7.59
N SER A 34 20.40 19.52 6.45
CA SER A 34 21.04 19.48 5.11
C SER A 34 21.12 20.89 4.48
N ARG A 35 21.98 21.13 3.48
CA ARG A 35 22.08 22.42 2.76
C ARG A 35 21.78 22.30 1.27
N THR A 36 21.31 21.14 0.81
CA THR A 36 21.71 20.70 -0.52
C THR A 36 20.60 20.67 -1.58
N ILE A 37 19.32 20.69 -1.20
CA ILE A 37 18.22 20.70 -2.16
C ILE A 37 17.50 22.03 -2.10
N GLN A 38 17.47 22.74 -3.23
CA GLN A 38 16.69 23.94 -3.45
C GLN A 38 15.47 23.60 -4.30
N ILE A 39 14.29 23.78 -3.71
CA ILE A 39 13.03 23.71 -4.45
C ILE A 39 12.70 25.12 -4.91
N CYS A 40 12.47 25.31 -6.20
CA CYS A 40 11.97 26.59 -6.71
C CYS A 40 10.61 26.85 -6.07
N PRO A 41 10.43 27.93 -5.28
CA PRO A 41 9.12 28.27 -4.73
C PRO A 41 8.15 28.46 -5.90
N GLU A 42 6.96 27.89 -5.75
CA GLU A 42 5.89 28.06 -6.73
C GLU A 42 5.59 29.54 -6.94
N SER A 43 5.34 29.88 -8.20
CA SER A 43 4.28 30.84 -8.51
C SER A 43 2.99 30.05 -8.32
N SER A 44 2.12 30.51 -7.42
CA SER A 44 0.91 29.83 -6.94
C SER A 44 0.30 28.83 -7.92
N PRO A 45 -0.01 27.60 -7.53
CA PRO A 45 -0.78 26.71 -8.36
C PRO A 45 -2.20 27.25 -8.36
N VAL A 46 -2.65 27.75 -9.52
CA VAL A 46 -4.08 27.84 -9.79
C VAL A 46 -4.63 26.43 -9.56
N PRO A 47 -5.69 26.23 -8.77
CA PRO A 47 -6.33 24.93 -8.59
C PRO A 47 -7.07 24.57 -9.89
N GLY A 48 -6.29 24.28 -10.93
CA GLY A 48 -6.75 23.66 -12.15
C GLY A 48 -6.87 22.14 -11.92
N PRO A 49 -7.79 21.46 -12.61
CA PRO A 49 -7.90 20.01 -12.53
C PRO A 49 -6.55 19.38 -12.92
N PRO A 50 -5.98 18.46 -12.11
CA PRO A 50 -4.69 17.84 -12.43
C PRO A 50 -4.78 16.85 -13.61
N THR A 51 -5.07 17.30 -14.83
CA THR A 51 -4.81 16.47 -16.02
C THR A 51 -3.32 16.14 -16.05
N GLN A 52 -2.93 14.92 -16.46
CA GLN A 52 -1.52 14.63 -16.70
C GLN A 52 -0.97 15.71 -17.65
N LYS A 53 0.00 16.49 -17.18
CA LYS A 53 0.60 17.60 -17.94
C LYS A 53 1.75 17.14 -18.81
N GLY A 54 2.39 16.06 -18.39
CA GLY A 54 3.54 15.51 -19.07
C GLY A 54 4.16 14.38 -18.29
N TYR A 55 5.47 14.19 -18.46
CA TYR A 55 6.28 13.32 -17.64
C TYR A 55 7.66 13.91 -17.39
N ILE A 56 8.24 13.54 -16.26
CA ILE A 56 9.65 13.74 -15.98
C ILE A 56 10.41 12.51 -16.45
N GLU A 57 11.44 12.73 -17.26
CA GLU A 57 12.41 11.75 -17.73
C GLU A 57 13.68 11.85 -16.87
N TYR A 58 14.03 10.76 -16.17
CA TYR A 58 15.24 10.64 -15.37
C TYR A 58 15.89 9.27 -15.64
N GLY A 59 16.98 9.26 -16.41
CA GLY A 59 17.56 8.01 -16.92
C GLY A 59 16.54 7.23 -17.74
N SER A 60 16.21 6.00 -17.33
CA SER A 60 15.16 5.19 -17.95
C SER A 60 13.77 5.40 -17.36
N LEU A 61 13.65 6.17 -16.26
CA LEU A 61 12.37 6.41 -15.60
C LEU A 61 11.58 7.48 -16.36
N LYS A 62 10.30 7.19 -16.57
CA LYS A 62 9.29 8.16 -16.97
C LYS A 62 8.25 8.26 -15.85
N ILE A 63 8.08 9.46 -15.32
CA ILE A 63 7.21 9.70 -14.17
C ILE A 63 6.13 10.70 -14.57
N PRO A 64 4.85 10.32 -14.61
CA PRO A 64 3.78 11.25 -14.98
C PRO A 64 3.69 12.38 -13.95
N VAL A 65 3.60 13.62 -14.43
CA VAL A 65 3.38 14.81 -13.58
C VAL A 65 2.00 15.40 -13.83
N PHE A 66 1.43 15.94 -12.76
CA PHE A 66 0.12 16.59 -12.78
C PHE A 66 0.20 18.09 -12.51
N ILE A 67 1.40 18.56 -12.17
CA ILE A 67 1.78 19.97 -12.07
C ILE A 67 2.96 20.14 -13.02
N GLU A 68 2.88 21.12 -13.90
CA GLU A 68 3.95 21.42 -14.84
C GLU A 68 5.17 22.00 -14.10
N PRO A 69 6.36 21.39 -14.19
CA PRO A 69 7.57 21.94 -13.61
C PRO A 69 8.03 23.20 -14.33
N LYS A 70 8.70 24.11 -13.62
CA LYS A 70 9.38 25.26 -14.27
C LYS A 70 10.61 24.80 -15.04
N ASP A 71 10.86 25.44 -16.18
CA ASP A 71 12.16 25.37 -16.86
C ASP A 71 13.23 26.04 -15.98
N ILE A 72 14.22 25.24 -15.58
CA ILE A 72 15.36 25.67 -14.76
C ILE A 72 16.70 25.44 -15.48
N SER A 73 16.71 25.48 -16.82
CA SER A 73 17.91 25.35 -17.66
C SER A 73 19.09 26.21 -17.20
N GLY A 74 18.82 27.40 -16.64
CA GLY A 74 19.85 28.31 -16.15
C GLY A 74 20.45 27.96 -14.77
N CYS A 75 19.95 26.95 -14.08
CA CYS A 75 20.31 26.66 -12.68
C CYS A 75 21.45 25.66 -12.51
N GLY A 76 21.87 24.95 -13.56
CA GLY A 76 22.96 23.96 -13.49
C GLY A 76 22.91 22.92 -14.61
N THR A 77 23.69 21.85 -14.45
CA THR A 77 23.68 20.70 -15.38
C THR A 77 22.37 19.92 -15.24
N PRO A 78 21.65 19.61 -16.34
CA PRO A 78 20.41 18.84 -16.28
C PRO A 78 20.60 17.44 -15.68
N LEU A 79 19.75 17.09 -14.72
CA LEU A 79 19.61 15.73 -14.19
C LEU A 79 18.33 15.06 -14.69
N ALA A 80 17.23 15.80 -14.77
CA ALA A 80 15.95 15.31 -15.28
C ALA A 80 15.31 16.34 -16.21
N LEU A 81 14.57 15.85 -17.20
CA LEU A 81 13.90 16.66 -18.21
C LEU A 81 12.39 16.50 -18.07
N TYR A 82 11.65 17.60 -18.17
CA TYR A 82 10.21 17.57 -18.37
C TYR A 82 9.89 17.44 -19.85
N HIS A 83 8.81 16.70 -20.14
CA HIS A 83 8.22 16.53 -21.46
C HIS A 83 6.71 16.72 -21.35
N GLY A 84 6.16 17.74 -21.99
CA GLY A 84 4.72 18.00 -22.02
C GLY A 84 4.37 19.10 -23.01
N ASP A 85 3.20 19.01 -23.63
CA ASP A 85 2.67 20.00 -24.60
C ASP A 85 3.64 20.41 -25.72
N GLY A 86 4.49 19.49 -26.17
CA GLY A 86 5.49 19.71 -27.23
C GLY A 86 6.80 20.35 -26.75
N GLU A 87 6.86 20.74 -25.48
CA GLU A 87 8.04 21.33 -24.85
C GLU A 87 8.92 20.25 -24.21
N LYS A 88 10.23 20.54 -24.16
CA LYS A 88 11.25 19.72 -23.50
C LYS A 88 12.30 20.59 -22.85
N TYR A 89 12.38 20.55 -21.53
CA TYR A 89 13.34 21.38 -20.78
C TYR A 89 13.80 20.72 -19.46
N PRO A 90 15.00 21.07 -18.95
CA PRO A 90 15.46 20.71 -17.61
C PRO A 90 14.51 21.16 -16.50
N CYS A 91 14.04 20.20 -15.71
CA CYS A 91 13.20 20.43 -14.53
C CYS A 91 13.89 20.05 -13.22
N ILE A 92 14.99 19.31 -13.28
CA ILE A 92 15.91 19.06 -12.17
C ILE A 92 17.33 19.30 -12.68
N THR A 93 18.08 20.15 -11.99
CA THR A 93 19.48 20.47 -12.33
C THR A 93 20.39 20.33 -11.13
N LYS A 94 21.68 20.14 -11.38
CA LYS A 94 22.73 20.11 -10.36
C LYS A 94 23.76 21.20 -10.64
N ASN A 95 24.12 21.96 -9.62
CA ASN A 95 25.22 22.91 -9.64
C ASN A 95 26.10 22.67 -8.41
N ALA A 96 27.33 22.19 -8.62
CA ALA A 96 28.21 21.73 -7.55
C ALA A 96 27.48 20.77 -6.59
N ASP A 97 27.42 21.10 -5.31
CA ASP A 97 26.72 20.37 -4.25
C ASP A 97 25.34 20.98 -4.01
N GLN A 98 24.60 21.33 -5.06
CA GLN A 98 23.24 21.83 -4.95
C GLN A 98 22.37 21.22 -6.04
N ILE A 99 21.21 20.69 -5.65
CA ILE A 99 20.16 20.23 -6.58
C ILE A 99 19.05 21.27 -6.60
N SER A 100 18.70 21.74 -7.80
CA SER A 100 17.55 22.60 -8.03
C SER A 100 16.41 21.79 -8.63
N VAL A 101 15.21 21.90 -8.06
CA VAL A 101 13.99 21.23 -8.52
C VAL A 101 12.96 22.29 -8.94
N GLY A 102 12.49 22.22 -10.17
CA GLY A 102 11.60 23.22 -10.80
C GLY A 102 10.14 23.19 -10.32
N PHE A 103 9.79 22.37 -9.31
CA PHE A 103 8.44 22.28 -8.75
C PHE A 103 8.46 21.77 -7.31
N ASP A 104 7.40 22.05 -6.55
CA ASP A 104 7.24 21.50 -5.21
C ASP A 104 6.73 20.05 -5.26
N PHE A 105 7.67 19.13 -5.19
CA PHE A 105 7.38 17.70 -5.13
C PHE A 105 6.51 17.32 -3.92
N PHE A 106 6.73 17.96 -2.76
CA PHE A 106 5.98 17.60 -1.56
C PHE A 106 4.56 18.12 -1.61
N TYR A 107 4.34 19.30 -2.20
CA TYR A 107 2.99 19.77 -2.53
C TYR A 107 2.28 18.77 -3.44
N HIS A 108 2.93 18.36 -4.53
CA HIS A 108 2.40 17.38 -5.47
C HIS A 108 2.02 16.06 -4.79
N ARG A 109 2.91 15.53 -3.96
CA ARG A 109 2.66 14.34 -3.14
C ARG A 109 1.49 14.55 -2.17
N GLY A 110 1.40 15.71 -1.51
CA GLY A 110 0.31 16.04 -0.60
C GLY A 110 -1.06 16.11 -1.27
N ILE A 111 -1.14 16.68 -2.47
CA ILE A 111 -2.36 16.72 -3.30
C ILE A 111 -2.78 15.32 -3.77
N LEU A 112 -1.82 14.46 -4.08
CA LEU A 112 -2.13 13.08 -4.46
C LEU A 112 -2.67 12.28 -3.27
N LEU A 113 -2.03 12.40 -2.10
CA LEU A 113 -2.43 11.70 -0.87
C LEU A 113 -3.66 12.31 -0.18
N SER A 114 -4.17 13.43 -0.65
CA SER A 114 -5.48 13.95 -0.24
C SER A 114 -6.63 13.49 -1.12
N GLY A 115 -6.33 12.87 -2.28
CA GLY A 115 -7.33 12.41 -3.22
C GLY A 115 -7.96 13.51 -4.07
N GLU A 116 -7.45 14.75 -4.06
CA GLU A 116 -7.99 15.85 -4.89
C GLU A 116 -7.99 15.50 -6.39
N HIS A 117 -7.01 14.70 -6.83
CA HIS A 117 -6.93 14.19 -8.19
C HIS A 117 -8.10 13.24 -8.57
N GLU A 118 -8.81 12.63 -7.63
CA GLU A 118 -9.99 11.81 -7.94
C GLU A 118 -11.12 12.64 -8.58
N ARG A 119 -11.15 13.96 -8.34
CA ARG A 119 -12.14 14.87 -8.95
C ARG A 119 -11.99 15.00 -10.47
N ILE A 120 -10.79 14.73 -11.01
CA ILE A 120 -10.49 14.83 -12.45
C ILE A 120 -11.16 13.70 -13.22
N TRP A 121 -10.99 12.48 -12.73
CA TRP A 121 -11.36 11.28 -13.46
C TRP A 121 -12.88 11.10 -13.56
N GLY A 122 -13.64 11.92 -12.82
CA GLY A 122 -15.08 11.77 -12.70
C GLY A 122 -15.45 10.35 -12.24
N ARG A 123 -16.62 9.90 -12.66
CA ARG A 123 -17.09 8.52 -12.38
C ARG A 123 -16.69 7.52 -13.45
N GLU A 124 -16.05 7.97 -14.53
CA GLU A 124 -15.74 7.14 -15.69
C GLU A 124 -14.38 6.44 -15.54
N TRP A 125 -14.32 5.23 -16.09
CA TRP A 125 -13.12 4.40 -16.12
C TRP A 125 -12.68 4.25 -17.56
N THR A 126 -11.79 5.14 -18.00
CA THR A 126 -11.23 5.11 -19.35
C THR A 126 -10.04 4.16 -19.45
N THR A 127 -9.68 3.78 -20.67
CA THR A 127 -8.47 3.00 -20.94
C THR A 127 -7.21 3.76 -20.50
N GLU A 128 -7.14 5.09 -20.68
CA GLU A 128 -5.98 5.87 -20.21
C GLU A 128 -5.85 5.80 -18.69
N ARG A 129 -6.97 5.96 -17.95
CA ARG A 129 -6.97 5.83 -16.48
C ARG A 129 -6.44 4.46 -16.06
N CYS A 130 -6.95 3.39 -16.67
CA CYS A 130 -6.52 2.02 -16.35
C CYS A 130 -5.02 1.80 -16.65
N SER A 131 -4.49 2.42 -17.71
CA SER A 131 -3.07 2.36 -18.06
C SER A 131 -2.19 3.11 -17.05
N LEU A 132 -2.61 4.30 -16.62
CA LEU A 132 -1.91 5.08 -15.60
C LEU A 132 -1.81 4.33 -14.27
N LEU A 133 -2.85 3.59 -13.88
CA LEU A 133 -2.87 2.75 -12.68
C LEU A 133 -1.80 1.64 -12.69
N LYS A 134 -1.18 1.32 -13.83
CA LYS A 134 -0.08 0.35 -13.88
C LYS A 134 1.25 0.89 -13.37
N GLN A 135 1.32 2.19 -13.06
CA GLN A 135 2.53 2.85 -12.60
C GLN A 135 2.35 3.35 -11.16
N SER A 136 3.30 3.03 -10.28
CA SER A 136 3.33 3.55 -8.92
C SER A 136 4.01 4.93 -8.90
N TYR A 137 3.41 5.92 -9.57
CA TYR A 137 4.05 7.22 -9.82
C TYR A 137 4.51 7.96 -8.56
N ILE A 138 3.79 7.90 -7.43
CA ILE A 138 4.27 8.45 -6.14
C ILE A 138 5.53 7.73 -5.70
N ASP A 139 5.58 6.40 -5.83
CA ASP A 139 6.75 5.62 -5.42
C ASP A 139 7.96 5.92 -6.31
N ARG A 140 7.74 6.12 -7.62
CA ARG A 140 8.77 6.57 -8.56
C ARG A 140 9.34 7.93 -8.17
N PHE A 141 8.47 8.87 -7.82
CA PHE A 141 8.92 10.18 -7.36
C PHE A 141 9.66 10.12 -6.03
N ASP A 142 9.10 9.43 -5.04
CA ASP A 142 9.72 9.25 -3.72
C ASP A 142 11.13 8.64 -3.89
N ALA A 143 11.27 7.64 -4.77
CA ALA A 143 12.55 7.03 -5.10
C ALA A 143 13.52 8.02 -5.77
N LEU A 144 13.07 8.77 -6.79
CA LEU A 144 13.88 9.81 -7.43
C LEU A 144 14.42 10.81 -6.41
N ILE A 145 13.55 11.37 -5.56
CA ILE A 145 13.95 12.36 -4.57
C ILE A 145 14.90 11.76 -3.54
N PHE A 146 14.64 10.54 -3.06
CA PHE A 146 15.53 9.85 -2.13
C PHE A 146 16.91 9.58 -2.76
N GLU A 147 16.98 9.18 -4.03
CA GLU A 147 18.23 8.99 -4.75
C GLU A 147 19.02 10.30 -4.91
N LEU A 148 18.34 11.39 -5.25
CA LEU A 148 18.95 12.72 -5.33
C LEU A 148 19.53 13.17 -3.98
N ILE A 149 18.78 12.99 -2.89
CA ILE A 149 19.24 13.25 -1.51
C ILE A 149 20.47 12.40 -1.18
N LYS A 150 20.40 11.10 -1.48
CA LYS A 150 21.48 10.15 -1.20
C LYS A 150 22.77 10.54 -1.93
N ASP A 151 22.68 10.81 -3.23
CA ASP A 151 23.84 11.17 -4.06
C ASP A 151 24.51 12.44 -3.55
N VAL A 152 23.71 13.43 -3.18
CA VAL A 152 24.13 14.67 -2.55
C VAL A 152 24.88 14.42 -1.25
N CYS A 153 24.27 13.67 -0.33
CA CYS A 153 24.86 13.43 0.99
C CYS A 153 26.18 12.67 0.83
N GLN A 154 26.22 11.67 -0.04
CA GLN A 154 27.43 10.89 -0.28
C GLN A 154 28.57 11.72 -0.89
N ASN A 155 28.28 12.72 -1.72
CA ASN A 155 29.29 13.61 -2.29
C ASN A 155 29.81 14.62 -1.27
N GLU A 156 28.94 15.11 -0.38
CA GLU A 156 29.32 16.00 0.73
C GLU A 156 30.02 15.28 1.89
N GLY A 157 30.24 13.95 1.79
CA GLY A 157 30.83 13.16 2.86
C GLY A 157 29.87 12.87 4.02
N LEU A 158 28.57 13.05 3.80
CA LEU A 158 27.49 12.79 4.74
C LEU A 158 26.89 11.38 4.55
N PHE A 159 26.09 10.97 5.53
CA PHE A 159 25.42 9.68 5.59
C PHE A 159 23.91 9.86 5.52
N VAL A 160 23.23 8.89 4.93
CA VAL A 160 21.77 8.80 4.98
C VAL A 160 21.42 7.49 5.65
N ILE A 161 20.71 7.58 6.77
CA ILE A 161 20.19 6.41 7.47
C ILE A 161 18.69 6.42 7.24
N HIS A 162 18.12 5.29 6.89
CA HIS A 162 16.66 5.15 6.79
C HIS A 162 16.25 3.80 7.37
N LYS A 163 15.02 3.71 7.88
CA LYS A 163 14.50 2.46 8.43
C LYS A 163 14.11 1.54 7.28
N ALA A 164 14.48 0.27 7.34
CA ALA A 164 14.02 -0.71 6.36
C ALA A 164 12.48 -0.72 6.30
N PHE A 165 11.92 -0.94 5.11
CA PHE A 165 10.48 -0.86 4.91
C PHE A 165 9.75 -2.05 5.54
N TRP A 166 10.38 -3.22 5.55
CA TRP A 166 9.80 -4.49 6.00
C TRP A 166 10.69 -5.20 7.03
N PRO A 167 10.14 -6.10 7.85
CA PRO A 167 10.92 -6.91 8.79
C PRO A 167 12.07 -7.62 8.09
N GLU A 168 13.21 -7.71 8.76
CA GLU A 168 14.44 -8.34 8.26
C GLU A 168 14.92 -7.74 6.92
N ALA A 169 14.50 -6.52 6.62
CA ALA A 169 14.74 -5.86 5.33
C ALA A 169 14.32 -6.70 4.12
N LYS A 170 13.19 -7.42 4.24
CA LYS A 170 12.57 -8.13 3.11
C LYS A 170 12.38 -7.20 1.91
N PRO A 171 12.53 -7.68 0.67
CA PRO A 171 12.53 -6.86 -0.53
C PRO A 171 11.17 -6.22 -0.83
N MET A 172 10.06 -6.81 -0.36
CA MET A 172 8.71 -6.27 -0.49
C MET A 172 7.78 -6.95 0.51
N ALA A 173 6.58 -6.39 0.70
CA ALA A 173 5.48 -7.05 1.39
C ALA A 173 4.37 -7.46 0.42
N VAL A 174 3.61 -8.48 0.80
CA VAL A 174 2.37 -8.91 0.13
C VAL A 174 1.28 -9.00 1.19
N CYS A 175 0.29 -8.12 1.09
CA CYS A 175 -0.85 -8.10 1.99
C CYS A 175 -1.97 -9.00 1.43
N LEU A 176 -2.22 -10.14 2.07
CA LEU A 176 -3.28 -11.06 1.67
C LEU A 176 -4.59 -10.69 2.36
N THR A 177 -5.66 -10.53 1.58
CA THR A 177 -6.99 -10.20 2.09
C THR A 177 -8.10 -10.97 1.36
N HIS A 178 -9.18 -11.24 2.08
CA HIS A 178 -10.34 -11.98 1.59
C HIS A 178 -11.64 -11.31 2.00
N ASP A 179 -12.45 -10.91 1.03
CA ASP A 179 -13.78 -10.35 1.28
C ASP A 179 -14.79 -11.49 1.36
N VAL A 180 -15.32 -11.71 2.57
CA VAL A 180 -16.31 -12.75 2.86
C VAL A 180 -17.71 -12.19 2.59
N ASP A 181 -17.99 -11.96 1.31
CA ASP A 181 -19.29 -11.48 0.83
C ASP A 181 -20.40 -12.52 0.99
N GLU A 182 -20.06 -13.77 0.70
CA GLU A 182 -21.00 -14.86 0.52
C GLU A 182 -20.45 -16.12 1.18
N MET A 183 -21.18 -16.64 2.17
CA MET A 183 -20.84 -17.88 2.86
C MET A 183 -21.41 -19.12 2.16
N LYS A 184 -22.47 -18.93 1.37
CA LYS A 184 -23.24 -19.98 0.74
C LYS A 184 -23.73 -19.54 -0.62
N LYS A 185 -23.91 -20.49 -1.51
CA LYS A 185 -24.51 -20.22 -2.82
C LYS A 185 -26.04 -20.12 -2.69
N THR A 186 -26.62 -19.02 -3.15
CA THR A 186 -28.06 -18.73 -3.05
C THR A 186 -28.69 -18.51 -4.42
N TYR A 187 -28.95 -17.27 -4.84
CA TYR A 187 -29.58 -16.94 -6.12
C TYR A 187 -28.76 -17.40 -7.34
N GLN A 188 -27.45 -17.61 -7.15
CA GLN A 188 -26.50 -18.10 -8.15
C GLN A 188 -26.85 -19.50 -8.64
N TRP A 189 -27.58 -20.31 -7.85
CA TRP A 189 -28.09 -21.62 -8.31
C TRP A 189 -28.97 -21.51 -9.56
N ILE A 190 -29.61 -20.36 -9.77
CA ILE A 190 -30.45 -20.10 -10.93
C ILE A 190 -29.69 -19.22 -11.93
N THR A 191 -29.09 -18.12 -11.47
CA THR A 191 -28.54 -17.12 -12.38
C THR A 191 -27.30 -17.61 -13.12
N TYR A 192 -26.44 -18.43 -12.51
CA TYR A 192 -25.21 -18.90 -13.15
C TYR A 192 -25.47 -19.94 -14.25
N PRO A 193 -26.26 -21.02 -14.03
CA PRO A 193 -26.62 -21.94 -15.11
C PRO A 193 -27.30 -21.24 -16.30
N LEU A 194 -28.23 -20.32 -16.05
CA LEU A 194 -28.89 -19.54 -17.11
C LEU A 194 -27.90 -18.68 -17.90
N LYS A 195 -26.92 -18.08 -17.22
CA LYS A 195 -25.84 -17.32 -17.88
C LYS A 195 -24.99 -18.24 -18.77
N MET A 196 -24.59 -19.42 -18.28
CA MET A 196 -23.79 -20.38 -19.06
C MET A 196 -24.54 -20.84 -20.32
N LEU A 197 -25.83 -21.18 -20.20
CA LEU A 197 -26.68 -21.53 -21.34
C LEU A 197 -26.81 -20.38 -22.35
N LYS A 198 -27.01 -19.15 -21.87
CA LYS A 198 -27.07 -17.96 -22.73
C LYS A 198 -25.75 -17.70 -23.48
N MET A 199 -24.62 -18.06 -22.87
CA MET A 199 -23.30 -17.96 -23.47
C MET A 199 -22.92 -19.20 -24.30
N LEU A 200 -23.81 -20.19 -24.42
CA LEU A 200 -23.55 -21.49 -25.06
C LEU A 200 -22.35 -22.24 -24.47
N ASP A 201 -22.02 -21.99 -23.20
CA ASP A 201 -20.97 -22.70 -22.47
C ASP A 201 -21.54 -23.95 -21.77
N TYR A 202 -21.58 -25.05 -22.53
CA TYR A 202 -22.02 -26.35 -22.04
C TYR A 202 -21.14 -26.87 -20.90
N SER A 203 -19.83 -26.62 -20.94
CA SER A 203 -18.89 -27.08 -19.93
C SER A 203 -19.12 -26.40 -18.59
N GLY A 204 -19.31 -25.07 -18.61
CA GLY A 204 -19.70 -24.27 -17.45
C GLY A 204 -21.04 -24.73 -16.88
N PHE A 205 -22.04 -25.00 -17.71
CA PHE A 205 -23.33 -25.53 -17.24
C PHE A 205 -23.19 -26.87 -16.52
N VAL A 206 -22.45 -27.82 -17.09
CA VAL A 206 -22.18 -29.13 -16.45
C VAL A 206 -21.46 -28.94 -15.11
N ASN A 207 -20.53 -28.00 -15.02
CA ASN A 207 -19.85 -27.70 -13.76
C ASN A 207 -20.80 -27.13 -12.70
N GLN A 208 -21.78 -26.31 -13.08
CA GLN A 208 -22.81 -25.83 -12.16
C GLN A 208 -23.66 -26.99 -11.61
N VAL A 209 -24.00 -27.98 -12.46
CA VAL A 209 -24.72 -29.19 -12.03
C VAL A 209 -23.87 -30.03 -11.07
N LYS A 210 -22.57 -30.22 -11.37
CA LYS A 210 -21.63 -30.91 -10.46
C LYS A 210 -21.51 -30.20 -9.11
N SER A 211 -21.44 -28.87 -9.11
CA SER A 211 -21.42 -28.05 -7.89
C SER A 211 -22.70 -28.28 -7.07
N PHE A 212 -23.87 -28.39 -7.72
CA PHE A 212 -25.13 -28.70 -7.07
C PHE A 212 -25.15 -30.10 -6.45
N ILE A 213 -24.61 -31.10 -7.15
CA ILE A 213 -24.48 -32.46 -6.61
C ILE A 213 -23.59 -32.45 -5.35
N LYS A 214 -22.46 -31.74 -5.37
CA LYS A 214 -21.60 -31.57 -4.19
C LYS A 214 -22.34 -30.92 -3.01
N LYS A 215 -23.19 -29.94 -3.29
CA LYS A 215 -24.04 -29.32 -2.27
C LYS A 215 -25.01 -30.32 -1.63
N ILE A 216 -25.66 -31.17 -2.43
CA ILE A 216 -26.53 -32.24 -1.92
C ILE A 216 -25.74 -33.24 -1.06
N GLN A 217 -24.48 -33.49 -1.42
CA GLN A 217 -23.54 -34.33 -0.64
C GLN A 217 -23.00 -33.65 0.63
N GLY A 218 -23.48 -32.45 0.97
CA GLY A 218 -23.11 -31.74 2.19
C GLY A 218 -21.94 -30.78 2.08
N GLN A 219 -21.33 -30.63 0.90
CA GLN A 219 -20.22 -29.69 0.69
C GLN A 219 -20.77 -28.34 0.22
N GLU A 220 -20.64 -27.29 1.04
CA GLU A 220 -21.04 -25.94 0.63
C GLU A 220 -20.04 -25.36 -0.39
N PRO A 221 -20.44 -25.03 -1.63
CA PRO A 221 -19.50 -24.64 -2.68
C PRO A 221 -18.69 -23.38 -2.40
N TYR A 222 -19.22 -22.43 -1.62
CA TYR A 222 -18.52 -21.16 -1.29
C TYR A 222 -17.79 -21.21 0.06
N TRP A 223 -17.83 -22.35 0.75
CA TRP A 223 -17.09 -22.57 2.00
C TRP A 223 -15.70 -23.11 1.68
N THR A 224 -14.77 -22.23 1.29
CA THR A 224 -13.42 -22.60 0.85
C THR A 224 -12.30 -22.15 1.80
N PHE A 225 -12.64 -21.86 3.05
CA PHE A 225 -11.71 -21.31 4.05
C PHE A 225 -10.52 -22.25 4.32
N ASP A 226 -10.77 -23.56 4.44
CA ASP A 226 -9.69 -24.55 4.63
C ASP A 226 -8.75 -24.61 3.42
N THR A 227 -9.29 -24.44 2.21
CA THR A 227 -8.49 -24.39 0.99
C THR A 227 -7.55 -23.18 1.01
N ILE A 228 -8.08 -21.99 1.33
CA ILE A 228 -7.29 -20.74 1.40
C ILE A 228 -6.20 -20.86 2.46
N THR A 229 -6.59 -21.15 3.70
CA THR A 229 -5.65 -21.24 4.83
C THR A 229 -4.62 -22.36 4.63
N GLY A 230 -4.99 -23.47 3.96
CA GLY A 230 -4.07 -24.53 3.56
C GLY A 230 -3.01 -24.04 2.57
N MET A 231 -3.42 -23.36 1.50
CA MET A 231 -2.50 -22.80 0.50
C MET A 231 -1.52 -21.77 1.10
N GLU A 232 -2.00 -20.94 2.03
CA GLU A 232 -1.19 -19.92 2.72
C GLU A 232 -0.21 -20.53 3.73
N LYS A 233 -0.64 -21.55 4.50
CA LYS A 233 0.22 -22.32 5.42
C LYS A 233 1.44 -22.91 4.72
N GLU A 234 1.26 -23.41 3.50
CA GLU A 234 2.35 -24.00 2.70
C GLU A 234 3.49 -23.01 2.41
N VAL A 235 3.21 -21.70 2.40
CA VAL A 235 4.20 -20.64 2.19
C VAL A 235 4.49 -19.84 3.46
N HIS A 236 4.07 -20.35 4.62
CA HIS A 236 4.18 -19.69 5.93
C HIS A 236 3.55 -18.28 5.98
N ALA A 237 2.44 -18.09 5.26
CA ALA A 237 1.69 -16.84 5.22
C ALA A 237 0.43 -16.91 6.09
N VAL A 238 -0.08 -15.72 6.44
CA VAL A 238 -1.40 -15.48 7.02
C VAL A 238 -2.08 -14.34 6.26
N SER A 239 -3.40 -14.21 6.40
CA SER A 239 -4.21 -13.20 5.69
C SER A 239 -5.30 -12.61 6.56
N SER A 240 -5.95 -11.55 6.06
CA SER A 240 -7.11 -10.91 6.68
C SER A 240 -8.40 -11.34 6.00
N PHE A 241 -9.35 -11.89 6.75
CA PHE A 241 -10.72 -12.15 6.31
C PHE A 241 -11.65 -11.02 6.77
N TYR A 242 -12.20 -10.27 5.82
CA TYR A 242 -13.15 -9.20 6.09
C TYR A 242 -14.58 -9.74 5.98
N PHE A 243 -15.30 -9.79 7.10
CA PHE A 243 -16.65 -10.34 7.16
C PHE A 243 -17.70 -9.27 6.90
N LEU A 244 -18.59 -9.53 5.94
CA LEU A 244 -19.67 -8.62 5.53
C LEU A 244 -20.86 -8.70 6.49
N TRP A 245 -21.34 -7.54 6.91
CA TRP A 245 -22.66 -7.40 7.52
C TRP A 245 -23.56 -6.60 6.59
N GLU A 246 -24.21 -7.25 5.62
CA GLU A 246 -25.02 -6.51 4.65
C GLU A 246 -26.33 -5.94 5.26
N THR A 247 -26.36 -4.63 5.53
CA THR A 247 -27.53 -3.93 6.08
C THR A 247 -28.35 -3.16 5.03
N SER A 248 -27.88 -3.03 3.78
CA SER A 248 -28.52 -2.16 2.80
C SER A 248 -29.91 -2.61 2.42
N ARG A 249 -30.81 -1.63 2.25
CA ARG A 249 -32.22 -1.88 1.93
C ARG A 249 -32.36 -2.36 0.50
N VAL A 250 -33.05 -3.48 0.33
CA VAL A 250 -33.38 -4.01 -1.00
C VAL A 250 -34.63 -3.30 -1.49
N ARG A 251 -34.49 -2.60 -2.61
CA ARG A 251 -35.60 -1.89 -3.26
C ARG A 251 -36.22 -2.83 -4.29
N PHE A 252 -37.50 -3.16 -4.09
CA PHE A 252 -38.21 -4.12 -4.93
C PHE A 252 -38.13 -3.76 -6.43
N PHE A 253 -38.27 -2.49 -6.77
CA PHE A 253 -38.21 -1.99 -8.15
C PHE A 253 -36.80 -1.77 -8.71
N ASP A 254 -35.75 -1.91 -7.90
CA ASP A 254 -34.36 -1.87 -8.38
C ASP A 254 -33.69 -3.24 -8.22
N ARG A 255 -33.72 -4.01 -9.32
CA ARG A 255 -33.12 -5.35 -9.39
C ARG A 255 -31.63 -5.36 -9.06
N ARG A 256 -30.91 -4.23 -9.18
CA ARG A 256 -29.49 -4.12 -8.81
C ARG A 256 -29.27 -4.25 -7.30
N THR A 257 -30.29 -3.96 -6.50
CA THR A 257 -30.24 -4.09 -5.04
C THR A 257 -30.57 -5.50 -4.54
N TRP A 258 -31.09 -6.37 -5.39
CA TRP A 258 -31.53 -7.72 -4.97
C TRP A 258 -30.36 -8.62 -4.58
N ARG A 259 -29.16 -8.38 -5.12
CA ARG A 259 -27.94 -9.09 -4.71
C ARG A 259 -27.59 -8.92 -3.23
N HIS A 260 -28.01 -7.81 -2.61
CA HIS A 260 -27.80 -7.59 -1.17
C HIS A 260 -28.59 -8.61 -0.32
N LEU A 261 -29.69 -9.21 -0.83
CA LEU A 261 -30.38 -10.28 -0.11
C LEU A 261 -29.54 -11.55 -0.02
N GLY A 262 -28.82 -11.90 -1.09
CA GLY A 262 -28.02 -13.12 -1.16
C GLY A 262 -26.72 -13.06 -0.33
N ARG A 263 -26.36 -11.88 0.15
CA ARG A 263 -25.13 -11.57 0.89
C ARG A 263 -25.35 -11.37 2.39
N ARG A 264 -26.58 -11.58 2.85
CA ARG A 264 -26.92 -11.52 4.28
C ARG A 264 -26.69 -12.87 4.91
N TYR A 265 -25.77 -12.92 5.88
CA TYR A 265 -25.58 -14.04 6.78
C TYR A 265 -25.40 -13.55 8.21
N ASN A 266 -25.77 -14.37 9.19
CA ASN A 266 -25.74 -13.98 10.59
C ASN A 266 -24.46 -14.52 11.25
N TRP A 267 -23.61 -13.65 11.76
CA TRP A 267 -22.39 -14.08 12.44
C TRP A 267 -22.65 -14.85 13.75
N ASN A 268 -23.88 -14.80 14.29
CA ASN A 268 -24.27 -15.61 15.44
C ASN A 268 -24.66 -17.05 15.07
N ASP A 269 -24.76 -17.39 13.78
CA ASP A 269 -24.97 -18.77 13.36
C ASP A 269 -23.79 -19.62 13.87
N PRO A 270 -24.04 -20.77 14.55
CA PRO A 270 -22.99 -21.50 15.27
C PRO A 270 -21.76 -21.86 14.42
N ASP A 271 -21.97 -22.22 13.16
CA ASP A 271 -20.89 -22.60 12.24
C ASP A 271 -20.06 -21.38 11.82
N ILE A 272 -20.71 -20.24 11.54
CA ILE A 272 -20.05 -18.99 11.15
C ILE A 272 -19.29 -18.41 12.34
N ALA A 273 -19.92 -18.37 13.51
CA ALA A 273 -19.29 -17.92 14.74
C ALA A 273 -18.06 -18.78 15.09
N ARG A 274 -18.14 -20.09 14.84
CA ARG A 274 -17.02 -21.01 15.04
C ARG A 274 -15.89 -20.75 14.06
N LEU A 275 -16.20 -20.56 12.78
CA LEU A 275 -15.23 -20.21 11.74
C LEU A 275 -14.50 -18.91 12.08
N ILE A 276 -15.23 -17.85 12.42
CA ILE A 276 -14.66 -16.54 12.77
C ILE A 276 -13.68 -16.70 13.94
N ARG A 277 -14.07 -17.43 14.99
CA ARG A 277 -13.19 -17.68 16.14
C ARG A 277 -12.00 -18.56 15.79
N SER A 278 -12.16 -19.57 14.94
CA SER A 278 -11.05 -20.46 14.57
C SER A 278 -10.01 -19.73 13.73
N LEU A 279 -10.44 -18.92 12.74
CA LEU A 279 -9.50 -18.10 11.95
C LEU A 279 -8.64 -17.23 12.86
N GLU A 280 -9.28 -16.48 13.76
CA GLU A 280 -8.59 -15.60 14.71
C GLU A 280 -7.64 -16.35 15.65
N ASN A 281 -8.09 -17.48 16.21
CA ASN A 281 -7.25 -18.30 17.11
C ASN A 281 -6.07 -18.96 16.39
N ASP A 282 -6.23 -19.29 15.11
CA ASP A 282 -5.20 -19.94 14.31
C ASP A 282 -4.24 -18.95 13.63
N GLY A 283 -4.40 -17.64 13.87
CA GLY A 283 -3.49 -16.58 13.44
C GLY A 283 -3.91 -15.80 12.19
N TRP A 284 -5.06 -16.12 11.59
CA TRP A 284 -5.65 -15.31 10.52
C TRP A 284 -6.42 -14.16 11.11
N GLU A 285 -6.24 -12.98 10.55
CA GLU A 285 -6.96 -11.82 11.02
C GLU A 285 -8.43 -11.89 10.63
N VAL A 286 -9.31 -11.61 11.59
CA VAL A 286 -10.68 -11.19 11.34
C VAL A 286 -10.75 -9.66 11.31
N GLY A 287 -11.33 -9.11 10.24
CA GLY A 287 -11.61 -7.68 10.12
C GLY A 287 -13.04 -7.39 9.65
N LEU A 288 -13.44 -6.13 9.65
CA LEU A 288 -14.78 -5.72 9.22
C LEU A 288 -14.84 -5.55 7.69
N HIS A 289 -15.82 -6.18 7.03
CA HIS A 289 -16.26 -5.75 5.71
C HIS A 289 -17.52 -4.88 5.87
N GLY A 290 -17.33 -3.56 5.90
CA GLY A 290 -18.42 -2.62 6.17
C GLY A 290 -19.54 -2.73 5.14
N SER A 291 -20.79 -2.66 5.58
CA SER A 291 -21.95 -2.75 4.70
C SER A 291 -21.95 -1.69 3.60
N PHE A 292 -22.72 -1.91 2.53
CA PHE A 292 -22.69 -1.05 1.34
C PHE A 292 -22.95 0.44 1.62
N ASP A 293 -23.80 0.76 2.60
CA ASP A 293 -24.13 2.12 3.03
C ASP A 293 -23.38 2.55 4.32
N SER A 294 -22.41 1.79 4.82
CA SER A 294 -21.70 2.12 6.08
C SER A 294 -20.55 3.12 5.87
N PHE A 295 -19.99 3.22 4.66
CA PHE A 295 -18.86 4.10 4.35
C PHE A 295 -19.10 5.58 4.68
N ASN A 296 -20.37 6.01 4.78
CA ASN A 296 -20.79 7.37 5.13
C ASN A 296 -21.66 7.43 6.40
N SER A 297 -21.61 6.39 7.24
CA SER A 297 -22.42 6.30 8.47
C SER A 297 -21.60 5.75 9.63
N GLN A 298 -21.21 6.62 10.55
CA GLN A 298 -20.48 6.23 11.76
C GLN A 298 -21.29 5.25 12.63
N GLU A 299 -22.60 5.49 12.79
CA GLU A 299 -23.49 4.61 13.56
C GLU A 299 -23.45 3.16 13.05
N LYS A 300 -23.56 2.97 11.72
CA LYS A 300 -23.48 1.63 11.14
C LYS A 300 -22.12 0.98 11.35
N ILE A 301 -21.03 1.70 11.08
CA ILE A 301 -19.68 1.16 11.32
C ILE A 301 -19.51 0.77 12.78
N HIS A 302 -19.99 1.59 13.72
CA HIS A 302 -19.94 1.31 15.14
C HIS A 302 -20.67 0.02 15.50
N GLU A 303 -21.93 -0.12 15.07
CA GLU A 303 -22.76 -1.30 15.33
C GLU A 303 -22.17 -2.58 14.73
N GLU A 304 -21.74 -2.51 13.47
CA GLU A 304 -21.14 -3.62 12.73
C GLU A 304 -19.81 -4.04 13.40
N LYS A 305 -18.93 -3.07 13.70
CA LYS A 305 -17.68 -3.30 14.43
C LYS A 305 -17.92 -3.98 15.78
N LYS A 306 -18.75 -3.38 16.64
CA LYS A 306 -19.03 -3.90 17.99
C LYS A 306 -19.63 -5.29 17.96
N SER A 307 -20.39 -5.61 16.92
CA SER A 307 -20.98 -6.93 16.79
C SER A 307 -19.96 -8.02 16.43
N LEU A 308 -18.97 -7.72 15.59
CA LEU A 308 -17.89 -8.65 15.29
C LEU A 308 -16.94 -8.81 16.48
N GLU A 309 -16.59 -7.69 17.14
CA GLU A 309 -15.74 -7.66 18.35
C GLU A 309 -16.30 -8.56 19.46
N ARG A 310 -17.63 -8.63 19.61
CA ARG A 310 -18.27 -9.53 20.58
C ARG A 310 -18.03 -11.02 20.29
N ILE A 311 -17.83 -11.40 19.03
CA ILE A 311 -17.63 -12.79 18.61
C ILE A 311 -16.18 -13.21 18.85
N ILE A 312 -15.22 -12.37 18.46
CA ILE A 312 -13.78 -12.63 18.63
C ILE A 312 -13.25 -12.22 20.01
N LYS A 313 -14.02 -11.45 20.78
CA LYS A 313 -13.68 -10.92 22.12
C LYS A 313 -12.41 -10.06 22.14
N MET A 314 -12.13 -9.37 21.05
CA MET A 314 -11.00 -8.45 20.91
C MET A 314 -11.35 -7.29 19.98
N PRO A 315 -10.64 -6.15 20.06
CA PRO A 315 -10.85 -5.04 19.14
C PRO A 315 -10.47 -5.40 17.70
N LEU A 316 -11.22 -4.89 16.73
CA LEU A 316 -10.84 -5.03 15.31
C LEU A 316 -9.75 -4.03 14.94
N ALA A 317 -8.72 -4.51 14.25
CA ALA A 317 -7.64 -3.68 13.71
C ALA A 317 -8.01 -3.06 12.35
N GLY A 318 -8.58 -3.86 11.44
CA GLY A 318 -8.76 -3.48 10.04
C GLY A 318 -10.20 -3.48 9.53
N THR A 319 -10.41 -2.75 8.44
CA THR A 319 -11.68 -2.74 7.68
C THR A 319 -11.46 -2.64 6.16
N ARG A 320 -12.48 -3.04 5.40
CA ARG A 320 -12.69 -2.70 3.98
C ARG A 320 -14.16 -2.42 3.72
N GLN A 321 -14.50 -1.41 2.93
CA GLN A 321 -15.89 -1.10 2.59
C GLN A 321 -16.38 -1.90 1.38
N HIS A 322 -17.62 -2.41 1.45
CA HIS A 322 -18.23 -3.18 0.37
C HIS A 322 -18.28 -2.40 -0.95
N ASN A 323 -17.95 -3.07 -2.06
CA ASN A 323 -17.74 -2.49 -3.39
C ASN A 323 -16.65 -1.41 -3.48
N LEU A 324 -15.74 -1.33 -2.50
CA LEU A 324 -14.75 -0.27 -2.39
C LEU A 324 -15.38 1.13 -2.31
N ASN A 325 -16.58 1.22 -1.71
CA ASN A 325 -17.28 2.49 -1.50
C ASN A 325 -16.46 3.38 -0.56
N LEU A 326 -16.13 4.58 -1.02
CA LEU A 326 -15.23 5.48 -0.31
C LEU A 326 -15.63 6.94 -0.55
N ALA A 327 -15.94 7.66 0.53
CA ALA A 327 -16.04 9.10 0.55
C ALA A 327 -14.72 9.68 1.08
N ILE A 328 -14.01 10.46 0.27
CA ILE A 328 -12.69 10.99 0.61
C ILE A 328 -12.84 12.41 1.15
N PRO A 329 -12.33 12.74 2.36
CA PRO A 329 -11.71 11.85 3.37
C PRO A 329 -12.70 11.25 4.39
N ASP A 330 -14.00 11.58 4.30
CA ASP A 330 -15.01 11.32 5.33
C ASP A 330 -15.07 9.87 5.83
N THR A 331 -14.96 8.88 4.94
CA THR A 331 -14.96 7.47 5.32
C THR A 331 -13.79 7.13 6.25
N TRP A 332 -12.60 7.65 5.97
CA TRP A 332 -11.44 7.42 6.83
C TRP A 332 -11.52 8.17 8.15
N LEU A 333 -12.14 9.35 8.17
CA LEU A 333 -12.41 10.07 9.42
C LEU A 333 -13.41 9.29 10.29
N ILE A 334 -14.40 8.62 9.69
CA ILE A 334 -15.27 7.69 10.42
C ILE A 334 -14.46 6.51 10.97
N HIS A 335 -13.59 5.90 10.16
CA HIS A 335 -12.77 4.78 10.60
C HIS A 335 -11.80 5.15 11.73
N GLU A 336 -11.26 6.37 11.70
CA GLU A 336 -10.39 6.92 12.75
C GLU A 336 -11.16 7.08 14.06
N LYS A 337 -12.38 7.65 14.02
CA LYS A 337 -13.25 7.79 15.19
C LYS A 337 -13.62 6.44 15.81
N GLU A 338 -13.82 5.43 14.96
CA GLU A 338 -14.09 4.07 15.39
C GLU A 338 -12.81 3.29 15.72
N GLN A 339 -11.63 3.94 15.76
CA GLN A 339 -10.36 3.36 16.19
C GLN A 339 -9.92 2.13 15.37
N PHE A 340 -10.14 2.15 14.06
CA PHE A 340 -9.44 1.22 13.17
C PHE A 340 -7.98 1.64 13.05
N LEU A 341 -7.07 0.66 13.07
CA LEU A 341 -5.64 0.89 12.83
C LEU A 341 -5.39 1.16 11.34
N TYR A 342 -6.11 0.47 10.48
CA TYR A 342 -5.91 0.54 9.04
C TYR A 342 -7.20 0.27 8.25
N ASP A 343 -7.20 0.68 6.98
CA ASP A 343 -8.26 0.39 6.02
C ASP A 343 -7.64 0.01 4.65
N THR A 344 -8.34 -0.87 3.92
CA THR A 344 -7.89 -1.41 2.63
C THR A 344 -8.89 -1.17 1.51
N THR A 345 -9.69 -0.10 1.63
CA THR A 345 -10.77 0.24 0.70
C THR A 345 -10.24 0.92 -0.57
N LEU A 346 -9.14 1.67 -0.48
CA LEU A 346 -8.61 2.40 -1.62
C LEU A 346 -8.09 1.45 -2.71
N GLY A 347 -8.90 1.23 -3.75
CA GLY A 347 -8.57 0.41 -4.90
C GLY A 347 -9.58 0.55 -6.03
N SER A 348 -9.57 -0.37 -6.98
CA SER A 348 -10.48 -0.39 -8.13
C SER A 348 -11.07 -1.77 -8.38
N ASN A 349 -12.39 -1.83 -8.50
CA ASN A 349 -13.15 -3.02 -8.92
C ASN A 349 -13.36 -3.09 -10.45
N ARG A 350 -12.66 -2.23 -11.20
CA ARG A 350 -12.71 -2.14 -12.66
C ARG A 350 -11.44 -2.63 -13.32
N CYS A 351 -10.30 -2.29 -12.74
CA CYS A 351 -8.98 -2.64 -13.23
C CYS A 351 -8.02 -2.80 -12.05
N THR A 352 -7.00 -3.63 -12.22
CA THR A 352 -5.91 -3.80 -11.26
C THR A 352 -4.90 -2.66 -11.38
N GLY A 353 -4.28 -2.26 -10.26
CA GLY A 353 -3.20 -1.27 -10.23
C GLY A 353 -3.24 -0.30 -9.06
N PHE A 354 -2.30 0.66 -9.07
CA PHE A 354 -2.07 1.66 -8.05
C PHE A 354 -3.02 2.85 -8.23
N ARG A 355 -4.22 2.80 -7.63
CA ARG A 355 -5.26 3.84 -7.81
C ARG A 355 -4.74 5.27 -7.56
N TRP A 356 -3.98 5.47 -6.49
CA TRP A 356 -3.32 6.74 -6.16
C TRP A 356 -1.82 6.74 -6.50
N GLY A 357 -1.37 5.81 -7.34
CA GLY A 357 0.03 5.75 -7.76
C GLY A 357 1.01 5.36 -6.66
N THR A 358 0.56 4.73 -5.58
CA THR A 358 1.45 4.19 -4.55
C THR A 358 1.07 2.76 -4.19
N SER A 359 2.10 1.97 -3.93
CA SER A 359 2.05 0.63 -3.35
C SER A 359 2.30 0.64 -1.84
N PHE A 360 2.73 1.78 -1.28
CA PHE A 360 3.12 1.86 0.12
C PHE A 360 1.92 2.13 1.04
N PRO A 361 1.97 1.62 2.27
CA PRO A 361 1.11 2.12 3.32
C PRO A 361 1.31 3.62 3.56
N PHE A 362 0.23 4.36 3.72
CA PHE A 362 0.30 5.81 3.97
C PHE A 362 -0.87 6.29 4.83
N ARG A 363 -0.73 7.47 5.43
CA ARG A 363 -1.86 8.16 6.09
C ARG A 363 -2.48 9.16 5.13
N PRO A 364 -3.78 9.06 4.81
CA PRO A 364 -4.46 10.04 3.96
C PRO A 364 -4.38 11.44 4.53
N ILE A 365 -4.42 12.43 3.65
CA ILE A 365 -4.48 13.84 4.05
C ILE A 365 -5.91 14.33 3.99
N SER A 366 -6.42 14.84 5.11
CA SER A 366 -7.65 15.62 5.14
C SER A 366 -7.30 17.09 4.92
N LEU A 367 -7.66 17.64 3.74
CA LEU A 367 -7.46 19.06 3.46
C LEU A 367 -8.41 19.95 4.28
N SER A 368 -9.61 19.45 4.59
CA SER A 368 -10.59 20.16 5.43
C SER A 368 -10.08 20.30 6.87
N GLU A 369 -9.45 19.25 7.42
CA GLU A 369 -8.88 19.27 8.77
C GLU A 369 -7.39 19.64 8.81
N ARG A 370 -6.77 19.86 7.65
CA ARG A 370 -5.34 20.23 7.50
C ARG A 370 -4.38 19.32 8.25
N ARG A 371 -4.64 18.01 8.22
CA ARG A 371 -3.82 16.99 8.90
C ARG A 371 -3.87 15.64 8.18
N ALA A 372 -2.93 14.77 8.53
CA ALA A 372 -3.04 13.36 8.20
C ALA A 372 -4.11 12.67 9.08
N VAL A 373 -4.89 11.77 8.48
CA VAL A 373 -5.84 10.91 9.19
C VAL A 373 -5.06 9.78 9.86
N ASN A 374 -5.36 9.47 11.12
CA ASN A 374 -4.72 8.42 11.90
C ASN A 374 -5.33 7.03 11.62
N VAL A 375 -5.50 6.72 10.34
CA VAL A 375 -5.82 5.39 9.82
C VAL A 375 -4.84 5.12 8.70
N LEU A 376 -4.11 4.01 8.79
CA LEU A 376 -3.18 3.64 7.75
C LEU A 376 -3.95 3.06 6.55
N GLN A 377 -3.76 3.62 5.37
CA GLN A 377 -4.25 3.00 4.14
C GLN A 377 -3.28 1.93 3.67
N LEU A 378 -3.80 0.74 3.36
CA LEU A 378 -3.10 -0.27 2.57
C LEU A 378 -3.81 -0.34 1.20
N PRO A 379 -3.30 0.34 0.16
CA PRO A 379 -3.98 0.39 -1.13
C PRO A 379 -4.16 -1.00 -1.72
N LEU A 380 -5.38 -1.29 -2.18
CA LEU A 380 -5.71 -2.51 -2.90
C LEU A 380 -5.19 -2.41 -4.34
N ILE A 381 -4.34 -3.36 -4.74
CA ILE A 381 -3.69 -3.37 -6.05
C ILE A 381 -4.32 -4.39 -6.98
N ILE A 382 -4.63 -5.59 -6.48
CA ILE A 382 -5.23 -6.67 -7.28
C ILE A 382 -6.47 -7.21 -6.57
N GLU A 383 -7.62 -7.08 -7.23
CA GLU A 383 -8.86 -7.78 -6.90
C GLU A 383 -9.09 -8.88 -7.94
N ASP A 384 -9.47 -10.06 -7.49
CA ASP A 384 -9.74 -11.25 -8.32
C ASP A 384 -10.64 -10.98 -9.54
N ILE A 385 -11.78 -10.32 -9.39
CA ILE A 385 -12.75 -10.10 -10.47
C ILE A 385 -12.15 -9.27 -11.62
N PRO A 386 -11.61 -8.05 -11.42
CA PRO A 386 -10.96 -7.31 -12.50
C PRO A 386 -9.68 -8.00 -13.00
N PHE A 387 -8.97 -8.74 -12.14
CA PHE A 387 -7.79 -9.50 -12.54
C PHE A 387 -8.12 -10.57 -13.60
N PHE A 388 -9.14 -11.41 -13.38
CA PHE A 388 -9.54 -12.44 -14.36
C PHE A 388 -10.38 -11.92 -15.52
N ARG A 389 -10.77 -10.64 -15.54
CA ARG A 389 -11.29 -9.97 -16.75
C ARG A 389 -10.17 -9.58 -17.72
N ASN A 390 -8.94 -9.48 -17.24
CA ASN A 390 -7.78 -9.28 -18.10
C ASN A 390 -7.56 -10.53 -18.96
N PRO A 391 -7.35 -10.41 -20.28
CA PRO A 391 -7.02 -11.55 -21.13
C PRO A 391 -5.71 -12.26 -20.74
N ASP A 392 -4.76 -11.57 -20.12
CA ASP A 392 -3.54 -12.17 -19.57
C ASP A 392 -3.32 -11.75 -18.11
N PRO A 393 -4.01 -12.41 -17.16
CA PRO A 393 -3.90 -12.08 -15.74
C PRO A 393 -2.48 -12.30 -15.22
N TRP A 394 -1.75 -13.31 -15.73
CA TRP A 394 -0.41 -13.59 -15.22
C TRP A 394 0.61 -12.52 -15.64
N ALA A 395 0.57 -12.04 -16.88
CA ALA A 395 1.42 -10.92 -17.30
C ALA A 395 1.10 -9.64 -16.51
N ASP A 396 -0.18 -9.38 -16.24
CA ASP A 396 -0.61 -8.24 -15.42
C ASP A 396 -0.13 -8.35 -13.97
N PHE A 397 -0.19 -9.55 -13.38
CA PHE A 397 0.40 -9.82 -12.07
C PHE A 397 1.90 -9.53 -12.07
N LEU A 398 2.66 -10.04 -13.05
CA LEU A 398 4.11 -9.81 -13.12
C LEU A 398 4.45 -8.32 -13.28
N LEU A 399 3.67 -7.57 -14.06
CA LEU A 399 3.84 -6.13 -14.19
C LEU A 399 3.70 -5.41 -12.84
N LEU A 400 2.60 -5.65 -12.13
CA LEU A 400 2.30 -5.01 -10.84
C LEU A 400 3.26 -5.48 -9.74
N PHE A 401 3.62 -6.75 -9.74
CA PHE A 401 4.60 -7.33 -8.83
C PHE A 401 5.98 -6.70 -9.02
N ASN A 402 6.47 -6.62 -10.25
CA ASN A 402 7.79 -6.06 -10.54
C ASN A 402 7.86 -4.56 -10.19
N GLU A 403 6.82 -3.80 -10.54
CA GLU A 403 6.72 -2.39 -10.15
C GLU A 403 6.79 -2.25 -8.61
N THR A 404 6.01 -3.06 -7.88
CA THR A 404 6.04 -3.06 -6.41
C THR A 404 7.41 -3.44 -5.86
N MET A 405 8.03 -4.50 -6.40
CA MET A 405 9.32 -5.01 -5.94
C MET A 405 10.45 -4.00 -6.14
N VAL A 406 10.51 -3.33 -7.29
CA VAL A 406 11.56 -2.34 -7.60
C VAL A 406 11.59 -1.21 -6.58
N TYR A 407 10.44 -0.80 -6.05
CA TYR A 407 10.34 0.26 -5.04
C TYR A 407 10.22 -0.27 -3.60
N ASN A 408 10.38 -1.57 -3.39
CA ASN A 408 10.18 -2.22 -2.11
C ASN A 408 8.81 -1.98 -1.47
N GLY A 409 7.76 -1.94 -2.29
CA GLY A 409 6.39 -1.63 -1.87
C GLY A 409 5.63 -2.79 -1.23
N ASN A 410 4.33 -2.58 -1.06
CA ASN A 410 3.37 -3.58 -0.59
C ASN A 410 2.35 -3.93 -1.69
N LEU A 411 2.25 -5.22 -2.03
CA LEU A 411 1.27 -5.72 -3.00
C LEU A 411 0.05 -6.25 -2.25
N THR A 412 -1.03 -5.49 -2.20
CA THR A 412 -2.29 -5.92 -1.57
C THR A 412 -3.17 -6.69 -2.55
N LEU A 413 -3.54 -7.92 -2.15
CA LEU A 413 -4.32 -8.88 -2.92
C LEU A 413 -5.69 -9.11 -2.25
N LEU A 414 -6.76 -9.14 -3.05
CA LEU A 414 -8.12 -9.45 -2.62
C LEU A 414 -8.66 -10.64 -3.42
N TRP A 415 -8.94 -11.75 -2.73
CA TRP A 415 -9.62 -12.93 -3.27
C TRP A 415 -10.86 -13.28 -2.45
N HIS A 416 -12.03 -13.35 -3.08
CA HIS A 416 -13.26 -13.75 -2.42
C HIS A 416 -13.30 -15.28 -2.24
N PRO A 417 -13.64 -15.83 -1.06
CA PRO A 417 -13.74 -17.29 -0.88
C PRO A 417 -14.61 -17.98 -1.93
N ALA A 418 -15.74 -17.38 -2.29
CA ALA A 418 -16.66 -17.93 -3.29
C ALA A 418 -15.99 -18.26 -4.64
N VAL A 419 -14.98 -17.49 -5.06
CA VAL A 419 -14.31 -17.69 -6.36
C VAL A 419 -13.20 -18.74 -6.33
N LEU A 420 -12.89 -19.32 -5.17
CA LEU A 420 -11.93 -20.42 -5.04
C LEU A 420 -12.56 -21.79 -5.38
N ASN A 421 -13.87 -21.85 -5.60
CA ASN A 421 -14.53 -23.06 -6.07
C ASN A 421 -14.09 -23.41 -7.50
N SER A 422 -13.20 -24.39 -7.63
CA SER A 422 -12.60 -24.79 -8.90
C SER A 422 -13.58 -25.35 -9.95
N LEU A 423 -14.78 -25.79 -9.54
CA LEU A 423 -15.82 -26.20 -10.49
C LEU A 423 -16.41 -24.97 -11.20
N GLU A 424 -16.74 -23.93 -10.45
CA GLU A 424 -17.43 -22.76 -10.98
C GLU A 424 -16.47 -21.71 -11.54
N PHE A 425 -15.26 -21.66 -11.00
CA PHE A 425 -14.18 -20.75 -11.41
C PHE A 425 -12.90 -21.56 -11.69
N PRO A 426 -12.86 -22.30 -12.82
CA PRO A 426 -11.69 -23.08 -13.18
C PRO A 426 -10.43 -22.21 -13.22
N SER A 427 -9.33 -22.74 -12.70
CA SER A 427 -8.01 -22.10 -12.63
C SER A 427 -7.85 -20.94 -11.64
N TRP A 428 -8.92 -20.38 -11.06
CA TRP A 428 -8.80 -19.20 -10.19
C TRP A 428 -8.05 -19.55 -8.89
N SER A 429 -8.41 -20.66 -8.24
CA SER A 429 -7.69 -21.20 -7.08
C SER A 429 -6.24 -21.58 -7.41
N GLY A 430 -6.01 -22.25 -8.54
CA GLY A 430 -4.64 -22.60 -8.97
C GLY A 430 -3.77 -21.37 -9.25
N THR A 431 -4.37 -20.29 -9.75
CA THR A 431 -3.67 -19.02 -10.00
C THR A 431 -3.32 -18.32 -8.69
N TYR A 432 -4.24 -18.29 -7.73
CA TYR A 432 -3.96 -17.77 -6.40
C TYR A 432 -2.79 -18.51 -5.74
N LYS A 433 -2.80 -19.85 -5.78
CA LYS A 433 -1.66 -20.65 -5.31
C LYS A 433 -0.36 -20.31 -6.03
N LYS A 434 -0.39 -20.21 -7.36
CA LYS A 434 0.77 -19.82 -8.17
C LYS A 434 1.33 -18.45 -7.78
N ILE A 435 0.47 -17.47 -7.46
CA ILE A 435 0.88 -16.15 -6.96
C ILE A 435 1.60 -16.29 -5.62
N LEU A 436 1.04 -17.05 -4.67
CA LEU A 436 1.65 -17.28 -3.36
C LEU A 436 3.05 -17.91 -3.49
N ASP A 437 3.18 -18.96 -4.30
CA ASP A 437 4.45 -19.64 -4.54
C ASP A 437 5.49 -18.71 -5.18
N TYR A 438 5.04 -17.88 -6.13
CA TYR A 438 5.92 -16.91 -6.79
C TYR A 438 6.41 -15.83 -5.82
N CYS A 439 5.51 -15.25 -5.01
CA CYS A 439 5.86 -14.26 -4.00
C CYS A 439 6.83 -14.84 -2.95
N SER A 440 6.57 -16.07 -2.50
CA SER A 440 7.41 -16.77 -1.52
C SER A 440 8.79 -17.08 -2.09
N GLY A 441 8.87 -17.58 -3.32
CA GLY A 441 10.13 -17.81 -4.04
C GLY A 441 10.95 -16.55 -4.30
N LYS A 442 10.32 -15.37 -4.22
CA LYS A 442 10.98 -14.06 -4.30
C LYS A 442 11.32 -13.46 -2.93
N ASN A 443 11.19 -14.23 -1.86
CA ASN A 443 11.48 -13.84 -0.48
C ASN A 443 10.64 -12.64 -0.01
N ALA A 444 9.42 -12.47 -0.52
CA ALA A 444 8.50 -11.44 -0.04
C ALA A 444 8.05 -11.73 1.41
N TRP A 445 7.75 -10.68 2.18
CA TRP A 445 7.03 -10.84 3.45
C TRP A 445 5.52 -10.93 3.16
N ILE A 446 4.97 -12.13 3.24
CA ILE A 446 3.55 -12.40 2.93
C ILE A 446 2.76 -12.47 4.23
N SER A 447 1.83 -11.54 4.45
CA SER A 447 1.09 -11.48 5.71
C SER A 447 -0.28 -10.78 5.60
N SER A 448 -0.97 -10.68 6.73
CA SER A 448 -2.24 -9.98 6.93
C SER A 448 -2.07 -8.46 6.99
N GLY A 449 -3.17 -7.75 6.78
CA GLY A 449 -3.23 -6.29 6.94
C GLY A 449 -2.86 -5.83 8.35
N ARG A 450 -3.27 -6.55 9.40
CA ARG A 450 -2.92 -6.26 10.81
C ARG A 450 -1.44 -6.33 11.06
N GLU A 451 -0.74 -7.35 10.55
CA GLU A 451 0.70 -7.44 10.75
C GLU A 451 1.44 -6.33 10.01
N ILE A 452 1.03 -6.03 8.78
CA ILE A 452 1.62 -4.94 7.99
C ILE A 452 1.39 -3.59 8.67
N ALA A 453 0.16 -3.28 9.07
CA ALA A 453 -0.17 -2.03 9.75
C ALA A 453 0.51 -1.93 11.12
N GLY A 454 0.53 -3.02 11.89
CA GLY A 454 1.21 -3.10 13.18
C GLY A 454 2.72 -2.91 13.05
N TRP A 455 3.33 -3.44 12.00
CA TRP A 455 4.74 -3.19 11.68
C TRP A 455 5.00 -1.71 11.40
N TRP A 456 4.19 -1.06 10.57
CA TRP A 456 4.34 0.36 10.27
C TRP A 456 4.20 1.23 11.53
N HIS A 457 3.25 0.91 12.41
CA HIS A 457 3.09 1.64 13.67
C HIS A 457 4.32 1.47 14.59
N LYS A 458 4.74 0.24 14.86
CA LYS A 458 5.92 -0.03 15.70
C LYS A 458 7.21 0.55 15.10
N ARG A 459 7.35 0.50 13.78
CA ARG A 459 8.48 1.09 13.06
C ARG A 459 8.54 2.61 13.26
N GLU A 460 7.40 3.29 13.31
CA GLU A 460 7.32 4.74 13.54
C GLU A 460 7.72 5.11 14.97
N GLU A 461 7.37 4.30 15.97
CA GLU A 461 7.71 4.53 17.38
C GLU A 461 9.22 4.49 17.68
N VAL A 462 10.01 3.82 16.84
CA VAL A 462 11.46 3.76 17.00
C VAL A 462 12.11 5.05 16.50
N ASN A 463 12.70 5.84 17.39
CA ASN A 463 13.48 7.01 17.02
C ASN A 463 14.97 6.67 16.98
N TYR A 464 15.70 7.40 16.13
CA TYR A 464 17.16 7.34 16.16
C TYR A 464 17.77 8.71 15.89
N GLU A 465 18.93 8.90 16.47
CA GLU A 465 19.85 10.00 16.18
C GLU A 465 21.19 9.41 15.78
N TRP A 466 22.00 10.19 15.08
CA TRP A 466 23.34 9.76 14.72
C TRP A 466 24.34 10.91 14.77
N GLU A 467 25.59 10.56 15.08
CA GLU A 467 26.74 11.46 15.05
C GLU A 467 27.95 10.76 14.42
N LEU A 468 28.84 11.54 13.83
CA LEU A 468 30.11 11.07 13.28
C LEU A 468 31.25 11.46 14.22
N SER A 469 31.97 10.47 14.75
CA SER A 469 33.15 10.67 15.60
C SER A 469 34.37 10.01 14.93
N GLY A 470 35.13 10.79 14.18
CA GLY A 470 36.26 10.29 13.40
C GLY A 470 35.85 9.26 12.35
N ASN A 471 36.16 7.99 12.59
CA ASN A 471 35.84 6.85 11.72
C ASN A 471 34.68 5.99 12.26
N GLU A 472 33.89 6.53 13.19
CA GLU A 472 32.76 5.86 13.82
C GLU A 472 31.46 6.63 13.56
N ILE A 473 30.45 5.95 13.04
CA ILE A 473 29.08 6.45 13.03
C ILE A 473 28.39 5.87 14.26
N ILE A 474 28.00 6.74 15.18
CA ILE A 474 27.33 6.36 16.42
C ILE A 474 25.84 6.62 16.22
N ILE A 475 25.04 5.55 16.19
CA ILE A 475 23.59 5.60 16.05
C ILE A 475 22.98 5.32 17.42
N THR A 476 22.25 6.29 17.96
CA THR A 476 21.53 6.17 19.23
C THR A 476 20.06 5.89 18.95
N ILE A 477 19.56 4.75 19.43
CA ILE A 477 18.17 4.32 19.25
C ILE A 477 17.39 4.48 20.53
N THR A 478 16.18 5.02 20.40
CA THR A 478 15.22 5.21 21.50
C THR A 478 13.85 4.68 21.07
N GLY A 479 13.25 3.82 21.88
CA GLY A 479 11.94 3.23 21.60
C GLY A 479 11.94 1.71 21.79
N ASP A 480 10.90 1.04 21.30
CA ASP A 480 10.80 -0.42 21.30
C ASP A 480 11.03 -0.96 19.88
N ALA A 481 12.21 -1.52 19.63
CA ALA A 481 12.54 -2.03 18.30
C ALA A 481 11.77 -3.35 18.06
N PRO A 482 10.91 -3.44 17.04
CA PRO A 482 10.20 -4.68 16.74
C PRO A 482 11.17 -5.77 16.24
N ALA A 483 10.75 -7.03 16.33
CA ALA A 483 11.50 -8.14 15.74
C ALA A 483 11.73 -7.91 14.24
N GLY A 484 12.96 -8.11 13.78
CA GLY A 484 13.35 -7.85 12.39
C GLY A 484 13.59 -6.37 12.06
N PHE A 485 13.62 -5.45 13.04
CA PHE A 485 13.94 -4.05 12.78
C PHE A 485 15.37 -3.87 12.25
N CYS A 486 15.47 -3.22 11.10
CA CYS A 486 16.74 -2.94 10.43
C CYS A 486 16.84 -1.45 10.07
N LEU A 487 18.06 -0.92 10.12
CA LEU A 487 18.40 0.35 9.48
C LEU A 487 19.27 0.07 8.26
N THR A 488 19.07 0.84 7.20
CA THR A 488 19.99 0.91 6.07
C THR A 488 20.80 2.18 6.21
N VAL A 489 22.13 2.04 6.21
CA VAL A 489 23.08 3.14 6.32
C VAL A 489 23.77 3.31 4.98
N TYR A 490 23.53 4.43 4.31
CA TYR A 490 24.27 4.87 3.14
C TYR A 490 25.45 5.74 3.58
N TYR A 491 26.65 5.42 3.10
CA TYR A 491 27.89 6.10 3.44
C TYR A 491 28.58 6.70 2.21
N PRO A 492 29.49 7.69 2.39
CA PRO A 492 30.21 8.33 1.29
C PRO A 492 30.93 7.33 0.38
N ARG A 493 31.02 7.65 -0.92
CA ARG A 493 31.54 6.75 -1.96
C ARG A 493 33.02 6.38 -1.78
N ASN A 494 33.76 7.17 -1.01
CA ASN A 494 35.16 6.93 -0.65
C ASN A 494 35.33 6.18 0.68
N LYS A 495 34.25 5.72 1.31
CA LYS A 495 34.25 4.97 2.56
C LYS A 495 33.78 3.52 2.35
N ARG A 496 34.14 2.65 3.29
CA ARG A 496 33.59 1.29 3.44
C ARG A 496 33.38 0.96 4.91
N VAL A 497 32.41 0.10 5.20
CA VAL A 497 32.16 -0.41 6.56
C VAL A 497 33.13 -1.55 6.88
N VAL A 498 33.76 -1.47 8.04
CA VAL A 498 34.71 -2.47 8.55
C VAL A 498 34.01 -3.46 9.48
N SER A 499 33.21 -2.94 10.41
CA SER A 499 32.49 -3.75 11.40
C SER A 499 31.35 -2.95 12.04
N VAL A 500 30.46 -3.65 12.73
CA VAL A 500 29.35 -3.06 13.49
C VAL A 500 29.34 -3.63 14.90
N LYS A 501 29.23 -2.76 15.92
CA LYS A 501 29.12 -3.15 17.33
C LYS A 501 27.70 -2.92 17.84
N ASN A 502 27.23 -3.83 18.70
CA ASN A 502 25.89 -3.82 19.32
C ASN A 502 24.70 -3.99 18.35
N ALA A 503 24.97 -4.41 17.11
CA ALA A 503 23.99 -4.77 16.10
C ALA A 503 24.56 -5.87 15.19
N LYS A 504 23.71 -6.52 14.39
CA LYS A 504 24.13 -7.52 13.40
C LYS A 504 24.31 -6.85 12.05
N LEU A 505 25.47 -6.97 11.42
CA LEU A 505 25.66 -6.58 10.02
C LEU A 505 25.03 -7.65 9.12
N ALA A 506 23.99 -7.28 8.37
CA ALA A 506 23.21 -8.22 7.55
C ALA A 506 23.73 -8.29 6.12
N VAL A 507 23.85 -7.14 5.45
CA VAL A 507 24.27 -7.02 4.05
C VAL A 507 25.17 -5.80 3.88
N THR A 508 26.22 -5.92 3.08
CA THR A 508 27.06 -4.80 2.62
C THR A 508 26.94 -4.67 1.10
N GLY A 509 26.52 -3.51 0.62
CA GLY A 509 26.64 -3.11 -0.78
C GLY A 509 27.84 -2.19 -0.98
N ASP A 510 28.00 -1.67 -2.19
CA ASP A 510 29.13 -0.79 -2.50
C ASP A 510 29.19 0.40 -1.53
N ASN A 511 28.08 1.15 -1.41
CA ASN A 511 28.02 2.38 -0.59
C ASN A 511 26.93 2.32 0.49
N SER A 512 26.53 1.11 0.91
CA SER A 512 25.50 0.93 1.92
C SER A 512 25.70 -0.32 2.76
N CYS A 513 25.17 -0.32 3.97
CA CYS A 513 25.03 -1.53 4.76
C CYS A 513 23.67 -1.60 5.44
N GLN A 514 23.21 -2.82 5.70
CA GLN A 514 22.03 -3.08 6.51
C GLN A 514 22.44 -3.59 7.88
N ILE A 515 21.91 -2.96 8.92
CA ILE A 515 22.17 -3.30 10.32
C ILE A 515 20.88 -3.77 11.00
N GLY A 516 20.88 -5.01 11.43
CA GLY A 516 19.79 -5.63 12.19
C GLY A 516 19.90 -5.31 13.68
N ILE A 517 18.79 -4.86 14.25
CA ILE A 517 18.71 -4.41 15.64
C ILE A 517 17.97 -5.46 16.45
N MET A 518 18.59 -5.90 17.55
CA MET A 518 17.96 -6.86 18.47
C MET A 518 16.65 -6.27 19.04
N PRO A 519 15.56 -7.05 19.08
CA PRO A 519 14.26 -6.57 19.51
C PRO A 519 14.21 -6.23 21.00
N GLY A 520 13.24 -5.40 21.36
CA GLY A 520 12.91 -5.04 22.75
C GLY A 520 13.10 -3.57 23.04
N ARG A 521 12.59 -3.17 24.22
CA ARG A 521 12.63 -1.78 24.69
C ARG A 521 14.07 -1.37 24.93
N VAL A 522 14.51 -0.30 24.26
CA VAL A 522 15.84 0.25 24.48
C VAL A 522 15.78 1.74 24.76
N GLN A 523 16.36 2.11 25.90
CA GLN A 523 16.71 3.49 26.20
C GLN A 523 18.15 3.71 25.77
N ASN A 524 18.35 4.59 24.78
CA ASN A 524 19.67 5.06 24.35
C ASN A 524 20.64 3.95 23.92
N LYS A 525 20.19 2.97 23.12
CA LYS A 525 21.09 1.95 22.57
C LYS A 525 22.09 2.61 21.63
N LYS A 526 23.38 2.50 21.91
CA LYS A 526 24.43 2.94 20.99
C LYS A 526 24.89 1.80 20.09
N ILE A 527 24.67 1.97 18.79
CA ILE A 527 25.23 1.13 17.73
C ILE A 527 26.39 1.89 17.11
N ILE A 528 27.52 1.22 16.92
CA ILE A 528 28.71 1.83 16.35
C ILE A 528 29.00 1.15 15.02
N VAL A 529 28.99 1.92 13.94
CA VAL A 529 29.40 1.48 12.60
C VAL A 529 30.79 2.03 12.33
N TYR A 530 31.77 1.13 12.25
CA TYR A 530 33.16 1.49 11.96
C TYR A 530 33.35 1.62 10.45
N ILE A 531 33.89 2.76 10.01
CA ILE A 531 34.16 3.06 8.60
C ILE A 531 35.63 3.36 8.37
N THR A 532 36.13 3.06 7.17
CA THR A 532 37.48 3.43 6.73
C THR A 532 37.45 4.01 5.32
N GLY A 533 38.53 4.71 4.92
CA GLY A 533 38.77 5.01 3.51
C GLY A 533 38.81 3.73 2.67
N ARG A 534 38.29 3.81 1.45
CA ARG A 534 38.36 2.71 0.49
C ARG A 534 39.78 2.39 0.07
#